data_AF-A0A085WJQ6-F1
#
_entry.id   AF-A0A085WJQ6-F1
#
_cell.length_a   1.000
_cell.length_b   1.000
_cell.length_c   1.000
_cell.angle_alpha   90.00
_cell.angle_beta   90.00
_cell.angle_gamma   90.00
#
_symmetry.space_group_name_H-M   'P 1'
#
loop_
_entity.id
_entity.type
_entity.pdbx_description
1 polymer ?
#
loop_
_entity_poly.entity_id
_entity_poly.type
_entity_poly.pdbx_seq_one_letter_code
_entity_poly.pdbx_strand_id
1 'polypeptide(L)'
;MGTALYVTIDFDPSMMMDQLRVSGTVAGSGVGPQVLPAQPERLLANGDTFRVLLPSAPDKAEAELTVEGLREGTRVSQGKAQVQVLENMEVDVTVRLEPTPPDDGVFCPNCPDGCCMSGVCTTSTFNTCGTGGIACTTCNARTADSCSNKGFCACGRSAACDPRTTDRCLSGLCRCGLNAPCGFGQECVSGRCECTPNSCAGCCSGGVCNPGNTKDRCGKGGGACVKCADTCNTTTGTCS
;
A
#
# COMPACT_ATOMS: atom_id res chain seq x y z
N MET A 1 3.75 -4.92 -44.04
CA MET A 1 4.06 -6.23 -43.43
C MET A 1 4.78 -5.92 -42.13
N GLY A 2 4.31 -6.46 -41.02
CA GLY A 2 4.75 -6.06 -39.67
C GLY A 2 5.70 -7.11 -39.08
N THR A 3 6.78 -6.65 -38.47
CA THR A 3 7.64 -7.49 -37.63
C THR A 3 7.11 -7.40 -36.20
N ALA A 4 7.02 -8.52 -35.49
CA ALA A 4 6.48 -8.56 -34.14
C ALA A 4 7.39 -9.38 -33.22
N LEU A 5 7.40 -9.04 -31.93
CA LEU A 5 8.00 -9.89 -30.90
C LEU A 5 6.90 -10.65 -30.18
N TYR A 6 7.08 -11.95 -30.03
CA TYR A 6 6.27 -12.77 -29.14
C TYR A 6 7.03 -12.91 -27.82
N VAL A 7 6.55 -12.19 -26.81
CA VAL A 7 7.26 -12.02 -25.54
C VAL A 7 6.66 -12.93 -24.49
N THR A 8 7.51 -13.70 -23.80
CA THR A 8 7.17 -14.47 -22.60
C THR A 8 7.84 -13.84 -21.39
N ILE A 9 7.09 -13.61 -20.30
CA ILE A 9 7.66 -13.10 -19.06
C ILE A 9 8.09 -14.25 -18.14
N ASP A 10 9.28 -14.12 -17.55
CA ASP A 10 9.79 -15.01 -16.50
C ASP A 10 9.97 -14.23 -15.18
N PHE A 11 9.27 -14.61 -14.12
CA PHE A 11 9.33 -13.92 -12.82
C PHE A 11 8.86 -14.77 -11.64
N ASP A 12 9.18 -14.32 -10.41
CA ASP A 12 8.68 -14.91 -9.16
C ASP A 12 7.22 -14.50 -8.89
N PRO A 13 6.25 -15.44 -8.82
CA PRO A 13 4.84 -15.12 -8.58
C PRO A 13 4.54 -14.33 -7.30
N SER A 14 5.44 -14.32 -6.30
CA SER A 14 5.31 -13.49 -5.10
C SER A 14 5.41 -11.98 -5.37
N MET A 15 5.84 -11.58 -6.58
CA MET A 15 5.81 -10.19 -7.04
C MET A 15 4.40 -9.65 -7.30
N MET A 16 3.35 -10.48 -7.28
CA MET A 16 1.92 -10.11 -7.39
C MET A 16 1.65 -8.92 -8.32
N MET A 17 2.11 -9.01 -9.56
CA MET A 17 1.94 -7.97 -10.58
C MET A 17 0.58 -8.13 -11.25
N ASP A 18 -0.06 -7.02 -11.62
CA ASP A 18 -1.36 -6.99 -12.31
C ASP A 18 -1.28 -6.43 -13.73
N GLN A 19 -0.21 -5.70 -14.05
CA GLN A 19 0.04 -5.12 -15.38
C GLN A 19 1.52 -5.11 -15.73
N LEU A 20 1.80 -4.95 -17.03
CA LEU A 20 3.10 -4.69 -17.59
C LEU A 20 3.09 -3.33 -18.28
N ARG A 21 4.18 -2.58 -18.17
CA ARG A 21 4.46 -1.43 -19.04
C ARG A 21 5.64 -1.79 -19.94
N VAL A 22 5.38 -1.80 -21.25
CA VAL A 22 6.34 -2.27 -22.25
C VAL A 22 6.77 -1.07 -23.10
N SER A 23 8.08 -0.90 -23.24
CA SER A 23 8.68 0.13 -24.09
C SER A 23 9.94 -0.41 -24.74
N GLY A 24 10.41 0.22 -25.81
CA GLY A 24 11.62 -0.24 -26.49
C GLY A 24 12.01 0.61 -27.67
N THR A 25 13.02 0.15 -28.38
CA THR A 25 13.47 0.74 -29.65
C THR A 25 13.85 -0.36 -30.62
N VAL A 26 13.69 -0.09 -31.92
CA VAL A 26 14.23 -0.92 -33.00
C VAL A 26 14.78 -0.02 -34.09
N ALA A 27 16.05 -0.22 -34.47
CA ALA A 27 16.73 0.64 -35.45
C ALA A 27 16.58 2.16 -35.15
N GLY A 28 16.56 2.54 -33.88
CA GLY A 28 16.36 3.93 -33.43
C GLY A 28 14.91 4.44 -33.43
N SER A 29 13.94 3.64 -33.87
CA SER A 29 12.50 3.96 -33.79
C SER A 29 11.92 3.43 -32.48
N GLY A 30 11.15 4.27 -31.77
CA GLY A 30 10.54 3.93 -30.49
C GLY A 30 9.34 2.97 -30.59
N VAL A 31 9.14 2.18 -29.55
CA VAL A 31 8.01 1.26 -29.36
C VAL A 31 7.40 1.51 -27.98
N GLY A 32 6.08 1.68 -27.90
CA GLY A 32 5.37 1.98 -26.64
C GLY A 32 5.53 3.44 -26.17
N PRO A 33 5.27 3.74 -24.88
CA PRO A 33 4.90 2.79 -23.83
C PRO A 33 3.48 2.26 -24.01
N GLN A 34 3.30 0.95 -23.83
CA GLN A 34 1.99 0.29 -23.82
C GLN A 34 1.78 -0.43 -22.47
N VAL A 35 0.56 -0.38 -21.94
CA VAL A 35 0.20 -1.05 -20.68
C VAL A 35 -0.68 -2.25 -20.97
N LEU A 36 -0.32 -3.43 -20.43
CA LEU A 36 -0.92 -4.71 -20.74
C LEU A 36 -1.18 -5.53 -19.45
N PRO A 37 -2.38 -6.10 -19.24
CA PRO A 37 -3.62 -5.73 -19.92
C PRO A 37 -4.00 -4.27 -19.63
N ALA A 38 -4.79 -3.65 -20.52
CA ALA A 38 -5.24 -2.26 -20.34
C ALA A 38 -6.05 -2.03 -19.05
N GLN A 39 -6.70 -3.09 -18.54
CA GLN A 39 -7.38 -3.11 -17.24
C GLN A 39 -6.83 -4.27 -16.38
N PRO A 40 -6.55 -4.06 -15.08
CA PRO A 40 -5.99 -5.08 -14.20
C PRO A 40 -7.09 -6.06 -13.73
N GLU A 41 -7.56 -6.92 -14.62
CA GLU A 41 -8.63 -7.87 -14.32
C GLU A 41 -8.16 -9.06 -13.45
N ARG A 42 -6.86 -9.41 -13.54
CA ARG A 42 -6.24 -10.50 -12.80
C ARG A 42 -4.76 -10.24 -12.55
N LEU A 43 -4.18 -10.94 -11.57
CA LEU A 43 -2.74 -11.04 -11.43
C LEU A 43 -2.14 -11.77 -12.64
N LEU A 44 -0.97 -11.30 -13.07
CA LEU A 44 -0.15 -11.93 -14.09
C LEU A 44 0.39 -13.27 -13.57
N ALA A 45 0.49 -14.25 -14.45
CA ALA A 45 1.11 -15.54 -14.19
C ALA A 45 2.51 -15.61 -14.81
N ASN A 46 3.42 -16.32 -14.14
CA ASN A 46 4.72 -16.63 -14.74
C ASN A 46 4.52 -17.41 -16.05
N GLY A 47 5.22 -17.00 -17.11
CA GLY A 47 5.03 -17.54 -18.46
C GLY A 47 3.88 -16.92 -19.26
N ASP A 48 3.17 -15.90 -18.74
CA ASP A 48 2.21 -15.14 -19.55
C ASP A 48 2.90 -14.55 -20.80
N THR A 49 2.18 -14.51 -21.91
CA THR A 49 2.71 -14.06 -23.20
C THR A 49 1.95 -12.88 -23.78
N PHE A 50 2.64 -12.04 -24.55
CA PHE A 50 2.03 -10.93 -25.29
C PHE A 50 2.82 -10.60 -26.55
N ARG A 51 2.19 -9.84 -27.45
CA ARG A 51 2.78 -9.40 -28.71
C ARG A 51 3.19 -7.95 -28.65
N VAL A 52 4.38 -7.65 -29.16
CA VAL A 52 4.86 -6.29 -29.36
C VAL A 52 4.97 -6.04 -30.86
N LEU A 53 4.18 -5.11 -31.37
CA LEU A 53 4.27 -4.69 -32.76
C LEU A 53 5.44 -3.74 -32.92
N LEU A 54 6.36 -4.07 -33.84
CA LEU A 54 7.52 -3.24 -34.13
C LEU A 54 7.26 -2.39 -35.39
N PRO A 55 7.79 -1.16 -35.44
CA PRO A 55 7.85 -0.41 -36.69
C PRO A 55 8.71 -1.16 -37.73
N SER A 56 8.53 -0.85 -39.01
CA SER A 56 9.31 -1.44 -40.08
C SER A 56 10.80 -1.20 -39.85
N ALA A 57 11.59 -2.28 -39.84
CA ALA A 57 13.02 -2.26 -39.61
C ALA A 57 13.73 -3.19 -40.62
N PRO A 58 15.02 -2.93 -40.93
CA PRO A 58 15.81 -3.82 -41.77
C PRO A 58 15.92 -5.24 -41.18
N ASP A 59 16.17 -6.23 -42.02
CA ASP A 59 16.54 -7.57 -41.57
C ASP A 59 17.78 -7.51 -40.65
N LYS A 60 17.73 -8.24 -39.53
CA LYS A 60 18.75 -8.28 -38.47
C LYS A 60 18.97 -6.97 -37.72
N ALA A 61 18.03 -6.01 -37.81
CA ALA A 61 18.09 -4.84 -36.96
C ALA A 61 18.00 -5.23 -35.48
N GLU A 62 18.73 -4.52 -34.63
CA GLU A 62 18.68 -4.73 -33.19
C GLU A 62 17.45 -4.03 -32.61
N ALA A 63 16.70 -4.77 -31.80
CA ALA A 63 15.61 -4.27 -30.98
C ALA A 63 15.95 -4.43 -29.50
N GLU A 64 15.84 -3.33 -28.74
CA GLU A 64 15.91 -3.33 -27.27
C GLU A 64 14.49 -3.20 -26.72
N LEU A 65 14.13 -4.13 -25.84
CA LEU A 65 12.84 -4.16 -25.16
C LEU A 65 13.06 -4.00 -23.66
N THR A 66 12.29 -3.10 -23.04
CA THR A 66 12.17 -2.94 -21.60
C THR A 66 10.74 -3.29 -21.18
N VAL A 67 10.62 -4.19 -20.21
CA VAL A 67 9.35 -4.60 -19.61
C VAL A 67 9.40 -4.26 -18.13
N GLU A 68 8.47 -3.45 -17.65
CA GLU A 68 8.28 -3.13 -16.25
C GLU A 68 7.03 -3.85 -15.74
N GLY A 69 7.15 -4.58 -14.63
CA GLY A 69 6.01 -5.16 -13.93
C GLY A 69 5.40 -4.17 -12.96
N LEU A 70 4.09 -3.99 -13.04
CA LEU A 70 3.32 -3.07 -12.23
C LEU A 70 2.42 -3.82 -11.24
N ARG A 71 2.19 -3.22 -10.08
CA ARG A 71 1.15 -3.59 -9.12
C ARG A 71 0.37 -2.32 -8.78
N GLU A 72 -0.93 -2.31 -9.05
CA GLU A 72 -1.79 -1.13 -8.85
C GLU A 72 -1.20 0.15 -9.51
N GLY A 73 -0.59 -0.01 -10.68
CA GLY A 73 0.06 1.06 -11.45
C GLY A 73 1.48 1.45 -11.00
N THR A 74 2.01 0.86 -9.92
CA THR A 74 3.37 1.13 -9.41
C THR A 74 4.36 0.09 -9.90
N ARG A 75 5.56 0.50 -10.36
CA ARG A 75 6.61 -0.43 -10.79
C ARG A 75 7.19 -1.19 -9.60
N VAL A 76 7.20 -2.52 -9.69
CA VAL A 76 7.76 -3.44 -8.70
C VAL A 76 8.85 -4.36 -9.28
N SER A 77 8.91 -4.49 -10.61
CA SER A 77 9.92 -5.30 -11.29
C SER A 77 10.29 -4.70 -12.65
N GLN A 78 11.46 -5.09 -13.16
CA GLN A 78 11.94 -4.70 -14.49
C GLN A 78 12.77 -5.81 -15.10
N GLY A 79 12.69 -5.95 -16.43
CA GLY A 79 13.58 -6.77 -17.23
C GLY A 79 13.84 -6.13 -18.58
N LYS A 80 14.96 -6.51 -19.19
CA LYS A 80 15.37 -6.07 -20.52
C LYS A 80 15.71 -7.26 -21.40
N ALA A 81 15.47 -7.13 -22.69
CA ALA A 81 15.94 -8.07 -23.70
C ALA A 81 16.46 -7.31 -24.92
N GLN A 82 17.50 -7.87 -25.53
CA GLN A 82 18.03 -7.44 -26.82
C GLN A 82 17.86 -8.61 -27.80
N VAL A 83 17.31 -8.32 -28.97
CA VAL A 83 17.01 -9.33 -29.99
C VAL A 83 17.23 -8.76 -31.39
N GLN A 84 17.73 -9.60 -32.30
CA GLN A 84 17.78 -9.27 -33.72
C GLN A 84 16.44 -9.61 -34.35
N VAL A 85 15.81 -8.61 -34.96
CA VAL A 85 14.55 -8.80 -35.66
C VAL A 85 14.80 -9.43 -37.02
N LEU A 86 13.89 -10.28 -37.44
CA LEU A 86 13.94 -10.94 -38.74
C LEU A 86 12.79 -10.41 -39.59
N GLU A 87 13.11 -9.97 -40.80
CA GLU A 87 12.12 -9.30 -41.65
C GLU A 87 10.91 -10.21 -41.89
N ASN A 88 9.70 -9.68 -41.65
CA ASN A 88 8.43 -10.38 -41.85
C ASN A 88 8.25 -11.65 -40.98
N MET A 89 9.02 -11.81 -39.91
CA MET A 89 8.87 -12.90 -38.94
C MET A 89 8.44 -12.38 -37.56
N GLU A 90 7.78 -13.26 -36.81
CA GLU A 90 7.56 -13.10 -35.37
C GLU A 90 8.76 -13.73 -34.65
N VAL A 91 9.40 -12.99 -33.74
CA VAL A 91 10.58 -13.45 -33.00
C VAL A 91 10.23 -13.70 -31.54
N ASP A 92 10.51 -14.90 -31.05
CA ASP A 92 10.29 -15.27 -29.65
C ASP A 92 11.35 -14.64 -28.73
N VAL A 93 10.91 -14.00 -27.66
CA VAL A 93 11.77 -13.36 -26.66
C VAL A 93 11.28 -13.73 -25.27
N THR A 94 12.18 -14.18 -24.40
CA THR A 94 11.89 -14.31 -22.97
C THR A 94 12.50 -13.14 -22.22
N VAL A 95 11.69 -12.44 -21.42
CA VAL A 95 12.14 -11.34 -20.57
C VAL A 95 12.04 -11.78 -19.12
N ARG A 96 13.20 -11.93 -18.48
CA ARG A 96 13.27 -12.19 -17.04
C ARG A 96 13.09 -10.89 -16.27
N LEU A 97 12.04 -10.81 -15.46
CA LEU A 97 11.76 -9.67 -14.60
C LEU A 97 12.36 -9.93 -13.22
N GLU A 98 13.21 -9.01 -12.79
CA GLU A 98 13.76 -9.01 -11.45
C GLU A 98 13.11 -7.89 -10.64
N PRO A 99 12.97 -8.03 -9.31
CA PRO A 99 12.48 -6.95 -8.47
C PRO A 99 13.34 -5.71 -8.71
N THR A 100 12.72 -4.62 -9.19
CA THR A 100 13.43 -3.35 -9.23
C THR A 100 13.32 -2.77 -7.83
N PRO A 101 14.42 -2.37 -7.20
CA PRO A 101 14.34 -1.46 -6.07
C PRO A 101 13.47 -0.27 -6.53
N PRO A 102 12.42 0.14 -5.80
CA PRO A 102 11.73 1.38 -6.11
C PRO A 102 12.77 2.52 -6.25
N ASP A 103 12.78 3.17 -7.42
CA ASP A 103 13.71 4.23 -7.83
C ASP A 103 13.59 5.53 -7.00
N ASP A 104 12.95 5.47 -5.84
CA ASP A 104 12.68 6.64 -4.99
C ASP A 104 13.62 6.69 -3.78
N GLY A 105 14.63 5.80 -3.70
CA GLY A 105 15.46 5.66 -2.50
C GLY A 105 14.69 5.14 -1.28
N VAL A 106 13.57 4.45 -1.54
CA VAL A 106 12.60 3.89 -0.59
C VAL A 106 12.94 2.44 -0.23
N PHE A 107 13.79 1.77 -1.01
CA PHE A 107 14.22 0.39 -0.72
C PHE A 107 15.72 0.16 -0.93
N CYS A 108 16.35 -0.55 0.01
CA CYS A 108 17.78 -0.81 0.07
C CYS A 108 18.03 -2.33 0.13
N PRO A 109 18.47 -3.00 -0.95
CA PRO A 109 18.52 -4.47 -1.06
C PRO A 109 19.55 -5.17 -0.14
N ASN A 110 20.51 -4.44 0.43
CA ASN A 110 21.52 -4.97 1.36
C ASN A 110 21.37 -4.35 2.76
N CYS A 111 20.16 -4.33 3.29
CA CYS A 111 19.82 -3.63 4.53
C CYS A 111 18.95 -4.48 5.48
N PRO A 112 19.39 -5.67 5.91
CA PRO A 112 18.56 -6.60 6.68
C PRO A 112 18.11 -6.00 8.03
N ASP A 113 19.02 -5.32 8.73
CA ASP A 113 18.78 -4.78 10.07
C ASP A 113 18.40 -3.28 10.06
N GLY A 114 18.20 -2.69 8.89
CA GLY A 114 17.97 -1.27 8.73
C GLY A 114 16.86 -0.93 7.76
N CYS A 115 16.67 0.36 7.55
CA CYS A 115 15.71 0.91 6.62
C CYS A 115 16.42 1.78 5.58
N CYS A 116 15.73 2.05 4.48
CA CYS A 116 16.26 2.86 3.40
C CYS A 116 15.84 4.32 3.58
N MET A 117 16.83 5.21 3.50
CA MET A 117 16.62 6.65 3.47
C MET A 117 17.40 7.19 2.29
N SER A 118 16.70 7.63 1.24
CA SER A 118 17.30 8.17 0.02
C SER A 118 18.32 7.22 -0.64
N GLY A 119 18.01 5.91 -0.64
CA GLY A 119 18.88 4.88 -1.23
C GLY A 119 20.06 4.47 -0.34
N VAL A 120 20.19 5.05 0.86
CA VAL A 120 21.23 4.71 1.82
C VAL A 120 20.62 3.86 2.94
N CYS A 121 21.19 2.67 3.15
CA CYS A 121 20.83 1.83 4.29
C CYS A 121 21.23 2.55 5.58
N THR A 122 20.23 2.84 6.40
CA THR A 122 20.40 3.52 7.68
C THR A 122 20.05 2.56 8.80
N THR A 123 20.84 2.62 9.87
CA THR A 123 20.59 1.83 11.07
C THR A 123 19.22 2.16 11.67
N SER A 124 18.53 1.14 12.15
CA SER A 124 17.22 1.33 12.79
C SER A 124 17.36 2.19 14.05
N THR A 125 16.66 3.32 14.10
CA THR A 125 16.57 4.19 15.29
C THR A 125 15.13 4.66 15.48
N PHE A 126 14.87 5.43 16.54
CA PHE A 126 13.55 6.04 16.73
C PHE A 126 13.16 6.98 15.57
N ASN A 127 14.13 7.66 14.94
CA ASN A 127 13.87 8.59 13.84
C ASN A 127 13.98 7.94 12.46
N THR A 128 14.57 6.74 12.40
CA THR A 128 14.80 5.95 11.18
C THR A 128 14.36 4.52 11.45
N CYS A 129 13.09 4.34 11.81
CA CYS A 129 12.57 3.03 12.19
C CYS A 129 12.20 2.22 10.95
N GLY A 130 12.58 0.93 10.97
CA GLY A 130 12.37 -0.01 9.89
C GLY A 130 13.45 -1.10 9.87
N THR A 131 13.18 -2.19 9.16
CA THR A 131 14.08 -3.33 8.94
C THR A 131 13.84 -3.92 7.55
N GLY A 132 14.77 -4.71 7.02
CA GLY A 132 14.61 -5.36 5.72
C GLY A 132 14.69 -4.39 4.54
N GLY A 133 15.31 -3.23 4.73
CA GLY A 133 15.56 -2.28 3.67
C GLY A 133 14.36 -1.51 3.18
N ILE A 134 13.19 -1.60 3.84
CA ILE A 134 12.02 -0.76 3.54
C ILE A 134 12.28 0.71 3.91
N ALA A 135 11.44 1.64 3.46
CA ALA A 135 11.60 3.05 3.79
C ALA A 135 11.59 3.30 5.30
N CYS A 136 12.53 4.14 5.73
CA CYS A 136 12.58 4.60 7.11
C CYS A 136 11.32 5.39 7.48
N THR A 137 10.81 5.14 8.67
CA THR A 137 9.73 5.93 9.28
C THR A 137 10.21 6.57 10.57
N THR A 138 9.87 7.83 10.79
CA THR A 138 10.08 8.49 12.08
C THR A 138 8.96 8.13 13.04
N CYS A 139 9.32 7.58 14.20
CA CYS A 139 8.32 7.26 15.23
C CYS A 139 7.78 8.52 15.88
N ASN A 140 6.48 8.51 16.18
CA ASN A 140 5.84 9.60 16.90
C ASN A 140 6.14 9.46 18.39
N ALA A 141 6.95 10.38 18.95
CA ALA A 141 7.32 10.42 20.38
C ALA A 141 6.12 10.51 21.33
N ARG A 142 4.95 10.91 20.82
CA ARG A 142 3.70 10.87 21.59
C ARG A 142 3.17 9.46 21.72
N THR A 143 3.16 8.64 20.67
CA THR A 143 2.50 7.32 20.66
C THR A 143 3.45 6.13 20.69
N ALA A 144 4.76 6.37 20.68
CA ALA A 144 5.80 5.36 20.71
C ALA A 144 6.97 5.82 21.59
N ASP A 145 7.67 4.86 22.22
CA ASP A 145 8.88 5.06 23.01
C ASP A 145 10.11 4.37 22.41
N SER A 146 9.91 3.53 21.39
CA SER A 146 10.97 2.74 20.79
C SER A 146 10.69 2.39 19.32
N CYS A 147 11.76 2.06 18.58
CA CYS A 147 11.64 1.28 17.36
C CYS A 147 11.91 -0.18 17.72
N SER A 148 10.98 -1.07 17.40
CA SER A 148 11.13 -2.49 17.69
C SER A 148 12.20 -3.15 16.81
N ASN A 149 12.68 -4.30 17.25
CA ASN A 149 13.58 -5.16 16.47
C ASN A 149 12.97 -5.72 15.17
N LYS A 150 11.66 -5.53 14.95
CA LYS A 150 10.95 -5.89 13.71
C LYS A 150 10.66 -4.68 12.82
N GLY A 151 11.24 -3.51 13.13
CA GLY A 151 11.14 -2.33 12.28
C GLY A 151 9.82 -1.56 12.39
N PHE A 152 9.03 -1.75 13.45
CA PHE A 152 7.83 -0.95 13.71
C PHE A 152 7.98 -0.09 14.96
N CYS A 153 7.37 1.11 14.95
CA CYS A 153 7.30 1.98 16.13
C CYS A 153 6.48 1.31 17.23
N ALA A 154 7.04 1.25 18.43
CA ALA A 154 6.50 0.50 19.55
C ALA A 154 6.26 1.40 20.76
N CYS A 155 5.26 1.02 21.55
CA CYS A 155 5.09 1.49 22.91
C CYS A 155 5.33 0.31 23.85
N GLY A 156 6.51 0.26 24.48
CA GLY A 156 6.95 -0.89 25.25
C GLY A 156 7.16 -2.11 24.36
N ARG A 157 6.41 -3.19 24.62
CA ARG A 157 6.50 -4.44 23.84
C ARG A 157 5.45 -4.55 22.74
N SER A 158 4.56 -3.58 22.64
CA SER A 158 3.42 -3.57 21.72
C SER A 158 3.67 -2.57 20.59
N ALA A 159 2.84 -2.64 19.54
CA ALA A 159 2.81 -1.61 18.51
C ALA A 159 2.56 -0.22 19.12
N ALA A 160 2.95 0.83 18.37
CA ALA A 160 2.64 2.21 18.73
C ALA A 160 1.14 2.38 19.02
N CYS A 161 0.84 3.28 19.93
CA CYS A 161 -0.51 3.50 20.39
C CYS A 161 -1.42 4.04 19.28
N ASP A 162 -2.67 3.55 19.22
CA ASP A 162 -3.67 4.10 18.31
C ASP A 162 -4.00 5.54 18.75
N PRO A 163 -3.71 6.57 17.92
CA PRO A 163 -3.94 7.97 18.28
C PRO A 163 -5.43 8.30 18.46
N ARG A 164 -6.36 7.43 18.03
CA ARG A 164 -7.79 7.60 18.30
C ARG A 164 -8.15 7.28 19.74
N THR A 165 -7.56 6.25 20.34
CA THR A 165 -7.95 5.82 21.70
C THR A 165 -6.97 6.29 22.77
N THR A 166 -5.88 6.94 22.38
CA THR A 166 -4.77 7.31 23.26
C THR A 166 -4.18 8.64 22.84
N ASP A 167 -3.58 9.36 23.78
CA ASP A 167 -2.84 10.60 23.49
C ASP A 167 -1.35 10.50 23.83
N ARG A 168 -0.92 9.44 24.52
CA ARG A 168 0.49 9.23 24.89
C ARG A 168 0.87 7.76 25.09
N CYS A 169 2.14 7.45 24.84
CA CYS A 169 2.87 6.30 25.33
C CYS A 169 3.65 6.72 26.58
N LEU A 170 3.39 6.09 27.72
CA LEU A 170 4.07 6.39 28.97
C LEU A 170 4.53 5.09 29.64
N SER A 171 5.84 4.93 29.78
CA SER A 171 6.48 3.73 30.34
C SER A 171 6.03 2.45 29.64
N GLY A 172 5.98 2.47 28.31
CA GLY A 172 5.54 1.34 27.49
C GLY A 172 4.05 1.02 27.54
N LEU A 173 3.23 1.93 28.06
CA LEU A 173 1.78 1.77 28.12
C LEU A 173 1.08 2.92 27.41
N CYS A 174 0.15 2.56 26.53
CA CYS A 174 -0.73 3.50 25.87
C CYS A 174 -1.76 4.07 26.85
N ARG A 175 -1.95 5.39 26.83
CA ARG A 175 -2.81 6.10 27.77
C ARG A 175 -3.61 7.20 27.10
N CYS A 176 -4.77 7.49 27.68
CA CYS A 176 -5.53 8.71 27.41
C CYS A 176 -5.52 9.57 28.68
N GLY A 177 -4.72 10.64 28.68
CA GLY A 177 -4.48 11.40 29.90
C GLY A 177 -3.73 10.56 30.95
N LEU A 178 -4.36 10.36 32.11
CA LEU A 178 -3.84 9.47 33.16
C LEU A 178 -4.45 8.06 33.10
N ASN A 179 -5.46 7.87 32.25
CA ASN A 179 -6.26 6.65 32.19
C ASN A 179 -5.71 5.66 31.16
N ALA A 180 -6.25 4.44 31.18
CA ALA A 180 -6.05 3.45 30.12
C ALA A 180 -6.55 3.97 28.75
N PRO A 181 -6.22 3.29 27.64
CA PRO A 181 -6.78 3.60 26.33
C PRO A 181 -8.32 3.59 26.36
N CYS A 182 -8.93 4.43 25.55
CA CYS A 182 -10.38 4.51 25.46
C CYS A 182 -11.00 3.22 24.93
N GLY A 183 -12.16 2.89 25.48
CA GLY A 183 -12.90 1.68 25.10
C GLY A 183 -13.58 1.81 23.73
N PHE A 184 -14.28 0.76 23.34
CA PHE A 184 -15.06 0.75 22.11
C PHE A 184 -16.06 1.92 22.06
N GLY A 185 -16.13 2.59 20.92
CA GLY A 185 -17.06 3.70 20.71
C GLY A 185 -16.60 5.04 21.30
N GLN A 186 -15.41 5.10 21.90
CA GLN A 186 -14.82 6.31 22.46
C GLN A 186 -13.51 6.66 21.75
N GLU A 187 -13.19 7.95 21.71
CA GLU A 187 -11.88 8.46 21.32
C GLU A 187 -11.27 9.33 22.41
N CYS A 188 -9.94 9.47 22.40
CA CYS A 188 -9.20 10.25 23.37
C CYS A 188 -9.14 11.71 22.95
N VAL A 189 -10.01 12.53 23.54
CA VAL A 189 -10.07 13.97 23.31
C VAL A 189 -9.50 14.68 24.53
N SER A 190 -8.42 15.43 24.35
CA SER A 190 -7.79 16.22 25.42
C SER A 190 -7.50 15.43 26.71
N GLY A 191 -7.12 14.15 26.58
CA GLY A 191 -6.80 13.27 27.70
C GLY A 191 -8.02 12.67 28.42
N ARG A 192 -9.20 12.72 27.82
CA ARG A 192 -10.43 12.08 28.30
C ARG A 192 -11.05 11.22 27.21
N CYS A 193 -11.66 10.11 27.62
CA CYS A 193 -12.40 9.27 26.70
C CYS A 193 -13.78 9.86 26.47
N GLU A 194 -14.02 10.29 25.25
CA GLU A 194 -15.26 10.93 24.83
C GLU A 194 -15.91 10.12 23.72
N CYS A 195 -17.23 10.12 23.70
CA CYS A 195 -17.98 9.60 22.57
C CYS A 195 -18.20 10.76 21.60
N THR A 196 -17.73 10.61 20.37
CA THR A 196 -17.81 11.63 19.33
C THR A 196 -18.41 11.04 18.05
N PRO A 197 -18.76 11.88 17.07
CA PRO A 197 -19.15 11.43 15.73
C PRO A 197 -18.12 10.52 15.04
N ASN A 198 -16.83 10.67 15.34
CA ASN A 198 -15.76 9.89 14.71
C ASN A 198 -15.58 8.52 15.38
N SER A 199 -15.95 8.40 16.66
CA SER A 199 -15.78 7.17 17.42
C SER A 199 -17.03 6.29 17.45
N CYS A 200 -18.22 6.85 17.18
CA CYS A 200 -19.49 6.17 17.41
C CYS A 200 -20.42 6.19 16.19
N ALA A 201 -20.72 5.01 15.64
CA ALA A 201 -21.70 4.88 14.56
C ALA A 201 -23.16 5.08 15.04
N GLY A 202 -23.43 4.78 16.31
CA GLY A 202 -24.74 4.96 16.95
C GLY A 202 -24.90 6.36 17.55
N CYS A 203 -25.28 6.45 18.83
CA CYS A 203 -25.46 7.72 19.53
C CYS A 203 -24.68 7.77 20.84
N CYS A 204 -24.34 8.97 21.29
CA CYS A 204 -23.58 9.23 22.49
C CYS A 204 -24.50 9.60 23.67
N SER A 205 -24.30 8.95 24.82
CA SER A 205 -24.98 9.29 26.07
C SER A 205 -24.01 9.12 27.25
N GLY A 206 -23.74 10.20 27.98
CA GLY A 206 -22.81 10.17 29.12
C GLY A 206 -21.39 9.73 28.75
N GLY A 207 -20.92 10.05 27.54
CA GLY A 207 -19.62 9.62 27.03
C GLY A 207 -19.58 8.16 26.56
N VAL A 208 -20.70 7.44 26.58
CA VAL A 208 -20.81 6.05 26.11
C VAL A 208 -21.47 6.01 24.74
N CYS A 209 -20.85 5.30 23.79
CA CYS A 209 -21.47 5.00 22.51
C CYS A 209 -22.50 3.89 22.68
N ASN A 210 -23.76 4.22 22.37
CA ASN A 210 -24.87 3.27 22.35
C ASN A 210 -25.18 2.90 20.90
N PRO A 211 -25.71 1.69 20.64
CA PRO A 211 -26.07 1.26 19.29
C PRO A 211 -27.07 2.18 18.57
N GLY A 212 -27.83 3.01 19.31
CA GLY A 212 -28.70 4.01 18.71
C GLY A 212 -30.01 3.47 18.14
N ASN A 213 -30.39 2.25 18.51
CA ASN A 213 -31.49 1.49 17.92
C ASN A 213 -32.61 1.13 18.92
N THR A 214 -32.60 1.73 20.11
CA THR A 214 -33.62 1.49 21.15
C THR A 214 -34.44 2.74 21.41
N LYS A 215 -35.65 2.58 21.95
CA LYS A 215 -36.56 3.68 22.28
C LYS A 215 -35.93 4.72 23.22
N ASP A 216 -35.16 4.29 24.22
CA ASP A 216 -34.55 5.18 25.21
C ASP A 216 -33.14 5.69 24.83
N ARG A 217 -32.57 5.17 23.74
CA ARG A 217 -31.25 5.54 23.20
C ARG A 217 -31.29 5.44 21.66
N CYS A 218 -32.03 6.34 21.03
CA CYS A 218 -32.13 6.45 19.58
C CYS A 218 -31.16 7.50 19.04
N GLY A 219 -30.58 7.27 17.86
CA GLY A 219 -29.69 8.21 17.19
C GLY A 219 -28.60 7.52 16.38
N LYS A 220 -27.99 8.22 15.43
CA LYS A 220 -26.86 7.74 14.62
C LYS A 220 -25.78 8.81 14.45
N GLY A 221 -24.60 8.40 13.99
CA GLY A 221 -23.50 9.31 13.64
C GLY A 221 -22.85 10.00 14.84
N GLY A 222 -22.92 9.39 16.03
CA GLY A 222 -22.32 9.87 17.27
C GLY A 222 -22.95 11.17 17.81
N GLY A 223 -24.15 11.51 17.34
CA GLY A 223 -24.98 12.55 17.94
C GLY A 223 -25.50 12.14 19.33
N ALA A 224 -26.09 13.07 20.07
CA ALA A 224 -26.67 12.78 21.38
C ALA A 224 -27.82 11.76 21.25
N CYS A 225 -27.85 10.76 22.14
CA CYS A 225 -28.96 9.82 22.20
C CYS A 225 -30.23 10.53 22.64
N VAL A 226 -31.33 10.25 21.94
CA VAL A 226 -32.66 10.76 22.26
C VAL A 226 -33.59 9.65 22.72
N LYS A 227 -34.53 9.99 23.61
CA LYS A 227 -35.64 9.12 24.01
C LYS A 227 -36.85 9.42 23.13
N CYS A 228 -37.33 8.41 22.42
CA CYS A 228 -38.49 8.53 21.54
C CYS A 228 -39.80 8.36 22.32
N ALA A 229 -40.85 9.06 21.86
CA ALA A 229 -42.19 8.91 22.39
C ALA A 229 -42.73 7.50 22.13
N ASP A 230 -42.62 7.00 20.89
CA ASP A 230 -43.13 5.69 20.50
C ASP A 230 -42.02 4.72 20.08
N THR A 231 -41.34 4.97 18.96
CA THR A 231 -40.35 4.03 18.42
C THR A 231 -39.10 4.72 17.87
N CYS A 232 -37.98 3.97 17.86
CA CYS A 232 -36.75 4.37 17.20
C CYS A 232 -36.63 3.66 15.85
N ASN A 233 -36.50 4.42 14.76
CA ASN A 233 -36.21 3.83 13.46
C ASN A 233 -34.75 3.36 13.43
N THR A 234 -34.54 2.05 13.37
CA THR A 234 -33.21 1.43 13.42
C THR A 234 -32.34 1.70 12.19
N THR A 235 -32.96 2.09 11.07
CA THR A 235 -32.28 2.43 9.82
C THR A 235 -31.77 3.86 9.83
N THR A 236 -32.59 4.82 10.25
CA THR A 236 -32.26 6.25 10.21
C THR A 236 -31.76 6.81 11.55
N GLY A 237 -32.02 6.12 12.66
CA GLY A 237 -31.75 6.63 14.01
C GLY A 237 -32.67 7.77 14.43
N THR A 238 -33.87 7.88 13.84
CA THR A 238 -34.82 8.96 14.12
C THR A 238 -36.00 8.48 14.95
N CYS A 239 -36.55 9.35 15.79
CA CYS A 239 -37.77 9.06 16.55
C CYS A 239 -39.03 9.22 15.71
N SER A 240 -40.04 8.42 16.04
CA SER A 240 -41.43 8.56 15.60
C SER A 240 -42.35 8.56 16.81
#